data_AF-A0A1N6FUD7-F1
#
_entry.id   AF-A0A1N6FUD7-F1
#
_cell.length_a   1.000
_cell.length_b   1.000
_cell.length_c   1.000
_cell.angle_alpha   90.00
_cell.angle_beta   90.00
_cell.angle_gamma   90.00
#
_symmetry.space_group_name_H-M   'P 1'
#
loop_
_entity.id
_entity.type
_entity.pdbx_description
1 polymer ?
#
loop_
_entity_poly.entity_id
_entity_poly.type
_entity_poly.pdbx_seq_one_letter_code
_entity_poly.pdbx_strand_id
1 'polypeptide(L)' 'MKTWITIAGIECAACSEEIEAELLATHTVEDVFNGLHKKILFVHLKKGVTKEIFLNSMSRIPVMLN' A
#
# COMPACT_ATOMS: atom_id res chain seq x y z
N MET A 1 -9.63 -7.31 -13.16
CA MET A 1 -8.95 -8.12 -12.14
C MET A 1 -8.70 -7.20 -10.96
N LYS A 2 -9.09 -7.60 -9.75
CA LYS A 2 -8.79 -6.88 -8.52
C LYS A 2 -7.50 -7.49 -7.96
N THR A 3 -6.48 -6.68 -7.75
CA THR A 3 -5.17 -7.16 -7.27
C THR A 3 -4.97 -6.63 -5.86
N TRP A 4 -4.55 -7.52 -4.96
CA TRP A 4 -4.29 -7.22 -3.57
C TRP A 4 -2.79 -7.27 -3.30
N ILE A 5 -2.28 -6.27 -2.60
CA ILE A 5 -0.88 -6.24 -2.14
C ILE A 5 -0.89 -6.14 -0.62
N THR A 6 -0.04 -6.92 0.03
CA THR A 6 0.17 -6.87 1.47
C THR A 6 1.48 -6.15 1.76
N ILE A 7 1.45 -5.12 2.60
CA ILE A 7 2.63 -4.45 3.15
C ILE A 7 2.70 -4.82 4.63
N ALA A 8 3.81 -5.44 5.04
CA ALA A 8 4.03 -5.90 6.41
C ALA A 8 5.24 -5.18 7.02
N GLY A 9 5.43 -5.30 8.33
CA GLY A 9 6.60 -4.72 9.02
C GLY A 9 6.45 -3.23 9.37
N ILE A 10 5.24 -2.69 9.35
CA ILE A 10 4.98 -1.33 9.82
C ILE A 10 4.91 -1.38 11.35
N GLU A 11 5.96 -0.95 12.04
CA GLU A 11 5.98 -1.05 13.51
C GLU A 11 5.46 0.23 14.19
N CYS A 12 5.28 1.31 13.43
CA CYS A 12 4.96 2.65 13.91
C CYS A 12 3.55 3.10 13.46
N ALA A 13 2.76 3.69 14.37
CA ALA A 13 1.36 4.03 14.09
C ALA A 13 1.25 5.23 13.15
N ALA A 14 1.97 6.32 13.47
CA ALA A 14 2.09 7.48 12.59
C ALA A 14 2.62 7.11 11.20
N CYS A 15 3.61 6.21 11.14
CA CYS A 15 4.16 5.71 9.88
C CYS A 15 3.12 4.92 9.07
N SER A 16 2.24 4.16 9.73
CA SER A 16 1.13 3.48 9.06
C SER A 16 0.14 4.47 8.45
N GLU A 17 -0.19 5.54 9.17
CA GLU A 17 -1.11 6.58 8.72
C GLU A 17 -0.52 7.39 7.54
N GLU A 18 0.78 7.73 7.62
CA GLU A 18 1.50 8.42 6.53
C GLU A 18 1.55 7.57 5.25
N ILE A 19 1.84 6.28 5.38
CA ILE A 19 1.87 5.35 4.24
C ILE A 19 0.48 5.18 3.65
N GLU A 20 -0.56 5.05 4.47
CA GLU A 20 -1.95 4.94 4.01
C GLU A 20 -2.38 6.19 3.22
N ALA A 21 -2.03 7.39 3.72
CA ALA A 21 -2.30 8.65 3.03
C ALA A 21 -1.57 8.73 1.67
N GLU A 22 -0.29 8.34 1.62
CA GLU A 22 0.47 8.34 0.37
C GLU A 22 -0.08 7.31 -0.65
N LEU A 23 -0.47 6.12 -0.18
CA LEU A 23 -1.11 5.09 -1.01
C LEU A 23 -2.43 5.58 -1.61
N LEU A 24 -3.29 6.19 -0.80
CA LEU A 24 -4.58 6.75 -1.27
C LEU A 24 -4.38 7.94 -2.23
N ALA A 25 -3.30 8.71 -2.06
CA ALA A 25 -2.95 9.78 -3.00
C ALA A 25 -2.50 9.23 -4.37
N THR A 26 -2.03 7.98 -4.43
CA THR A 26 -1.65 7.38 -5.70
C THR A 26 -2.89 7.03 -6.53
N HIS A 27 -2.93 7.51 -7.77
CA HIS A 27 -4.06 7.26 -8.68
C HIS A 27 -4.22 5.78 -9.10
N THR A 28 -3.40 4.88 -8.55
CA THR A 28 -3.37 3.43 -8.76
C THR A 28 -4.14 2.62 -7.72
N VAL A 29 -4.48 3.20 -6.57
CA VAL A 29 -5.16 2.52 -5.45
C VAL A 29 -6.64 2.89 -5.41
N GLU A 30 -7.49 1.90 -5.17
CA GLU A 30 -8.94 2.05 -4.98
C GLU A 30 -9.29 2.07 -3.50
N ASP A 31 -8.60 1.27 -2.68
CA ASP A 31 -8.88 1.14 -1.25
C ASP A 31 -7.66 0.63 -0.45
N VAL A 32 -7.61 0.94 0.84
CA VAL A 32 -6.56 0.50 1.78
C VAL A 32 -7.21 -0.01 3.07
N PHE A 33 -6.78 -1.20 3.53
CA PHE A 33 -7.26 -1.79 4.78
C PHE A 33 -6.12 -2.01 5.75
N ASN A 34 -6.25 -1.49 6.98
CA ASN A 34 -5.29 -1.70 8.05
C ASN A 34 -5.71 -2.84 8.98
N GLY A 35 -4.89 -3.89 9.06
CA GLY A 35 -5.09 -5.03 9.95
C GLY A 35 -4.52 -4.80 11.35
N LEU A 36 -5.34 -5.05 12.39
CA LEU A 36 -4.98 -4.94 13.81
C LEU A 36 -3.73 -5.74 14.23
N HIS A 37 -3.45 -6.87 13.57
CA HIS A 37 -2.31 -7.73 13.90
C HIS A 37 -1.09 -7.35 13.05
N LYS A 38 -0.07 -6.73 13.68
CA LYS A 38 1.22 -6.33 13.08
C LYS A 38 1.18 -5.14 12.09
N LYS A 39 0.14 -4.29 12.16
CA LYS A 39 -0.10 -3.12 11.28
C LYS A 39 0.18 -3.46 9.82
N ILE A 40 -0.56 -4.45 9.34
CA ILE A 40 -0.44 -4.92 7.95
C ILE A 40 -1.39 -4.09 7.10
N LEU A 41 -0.91 -3.51 6.00
CA LEU A 41 -1.76 -2.83 5.03
C LEU A 41 -2.09 -3.77 3.88
N PHE A 42 -3.38 -3.87 3.55
CA PHE A 42 -3.86 -4.50 2.33
C PHE A 42 -4.29 -3.42 1.35
N VAL A 43 -3.65 -3.41 0.19
CA VAL A 43 -3.87 -2.40 -0.86
C VAL A 43 -4.66 -3.03 -1.99
N HIS A 44 -5.82 -2.43 -2.30
CA HIS A 44 -6.65 -2.82 -3.43
C HIS A 44 -6.31 -1.93 -4.63
N LEU A 45 -5.75 -2.53 -5.68
CA LEU A 45 -5.40 -1.79 -6.90
C LEU A 45 -6.62 -1.59 -7.80
N LYS A 46 -6.68 -0.41 -8.43
CA LYS A 46 -7.70 -0.12 -9.45
C LYS A 46 -7.64 -1.12 -10.60
N LYS A 47 -8.80 -1.40 -11.18
CA LYS A 47 -8.92 -2.29 -12.34
C LYS A 47 -8.00 -1.83 -13.48
N GLY A 48 -7.15 -2.74 -13.95
CA GLY A 48 -6.21 -2.49 -15.05
C GLY A 48 -4.82 -2.05 -14.59
N VAL A 49 -4.61 -1.82 -13.30
CA VAL A 49 -3.29 -1.57 -12.72
C VAL A 49 -2.63 -2.92 -12.37
N THR A 50 -1.41 -3.12 -12.86
CA THR A 50 -0.57 -4.27 -12.48
C THR A 50 0.23 -3.95 -11.22
N LYS A 51 0.64 -4.99 -10.49
CA LYS A 51 1.54 -4.83 -9.33
C LYS A 51 2.79 -4.03 -9.70
N GLU A 52 3.39 -4.30 -10.86
CA GLU A 52 4.62 -3.62 -11.32
C GLU A 52 4.40 -2.11 -11.55
N ILE A 53 3.30 -1.73 -12.21
CA ILE A 53 2.97 -0.30 -12.42
C ILE A 53 2.80 0.41 -11.08
N PHE A 54 2.08 -0.22 -10.14
CA PHE A 54 1.91 0.31 -8.79
C PHE A 54 3.26 0.45 -8.06
N LEU A 55 4.10 -0.57 -8.06
CA LEU A 55 5.41 -0.51 -7.40
C LEU A 55 6.31 0.59 -7.98
N ASN A 56 6.25 0.81 -9.30
CA ASN A 56 6.97 1.90 -9.96
C ASN A 56 6.44 3.28 -9.55
N SER A 57 5.12 3.43 -9.35
CA SER A 57 4.54 4.69 -8.83
C SER A 57 4.89 4.95 -7.36
N MET A 58 5.21 3.91 -6.58
CA MET A 58 5.58 4.01 -5.17
C MET A 58 7.10 4.15 -4.93
N SER A 59 7.89 4.50 -5.96
CA SER A 59 9.37 4.59 -5.88
C SER A 59 9.91 5.56 -4.80
N ARG A 60 9.04 6.37 -4.19
CA ARG A 60 9.37 7.29 -3.09
C ARG A 60 9.09 6.72 -1.70
N ILE A 61 8.24 5.69 -1.57
CA ILE A 61 8.07 5.00 -0.29
C ILE A 61 9.27 4.08 -0.11
N PRO A 62 10.15 4.34 0.86
CA PRO A 62 11.35 3.55 1.05
C PRO A 62 10.94 2.11 1.37
N VAL A 63 11.31 1.20 0.45
CA VAL A 63 11.42 -0.27 0.57
C VAL A 63 10.88 -0.87 1.89
N MET A 64 9.56 -0.76 2.12
CA MET A 64 8.84 -1.47 3.19
C MET A 64 8.28 -2.80 2.69
N LEU A 65 8.81 -3.30 1.56
CA LEU A 65 8.29 -4.44 0.81
C LEU A 65 9.24 -5.64 0.82
N ASN A 66 10.20 -5.68 1.75
CA ASN A 66 11.00 -6.88 2.02
C ASN A 66 10.32 -7.75 3.09
#